data_AF-C5KKS6-F1
#
_entry.id   AF-C5KKS6-F1
#
_cell.length_a   1.000
_cell.length_b   1.000
_cell.length_c   1.000
_cell.angle_alpha   90.00
_cell.angle_beta   90.00
_cell.angle_gamma   90.00
#
_symmetry.space_group_name_H-M   'P 1'
#
loop_
_entity.id
_entity.type
_entity.pdbx_description
1 polymer ?
#
loop_
_entity_poly.entity_id
_entity_poly.type
_entity_poly.pdbx_seq_one_letter_code
_entity_poly.pdbx_strand_id
1 'polypeptide(L)'
;MNSINNTKDVPEKKEFALHRSSSEGSVVSETTATSSDVVDAEKVSKWDLKTQTPHGGQEWSEIGNLVEDFSVTTNGLGPVPGALEAAKEALLTIEHYPPSDFEPAITDLAEFLSPHDSADMRSRLLLGNGASEMIDMISRLAPKGPWRP
;
A
#
# COMPACT_ATOMS: atom_id res chain seq x y z
N MET A 1 28.16 -39.22 45.31
CA MET A 1 29.12 -38.11 45.11
C MET A 1 29.64 -38.26 43.68
N ASN A 2 29.32 -37.47 42.67
CA ASN A 2 28.69 -36.16 42.56
C ASN A 2 27.83 -36.13 41.28
N SER A 3 26.60 -35.59 41.38
CA SER A 3 25.84 -35.11 40.22
C SER A 3 26.54 -33.87 39.66
N ILE A 4 26.75 -33.83 38.35
CA ILE A 4 27.05 -32.59 37.63
C ILE A 4 26.02 -32.48 36.52
N ASN A 5 24.98 -31.70 36.79
CA ASN A 5 24.00 -31.26 35.81
C ASN A 5 24.69 -30.32 34.84
N ASN A 6 24.69 -30.66 33.55
CA ASN A 6 25.21 -29.81 32.48
C ASN A 6 24.07 -29.52 31.49
N THR A 7 23.09 -28.73 31.94
CA THR A 7 22.12 -28.08 31.07
C THR A 7 22.64 -26.68 30.79
N LYS A 8 23.24 -26.51 29.61
CA LYS A 8 23.61 -25.20 29.08
C LYS A 8 22.36 -24.38 28.84
N ASP A 9 22.42 -23.14 29.30
CA ASP A 9 21.41 -22.09 29.16
C ASP A 9 20.93 -21.95 27.71
N VAL A 10 19.64 -22.21 27.51
CA VAL A 10 18.91 -21.77 26.32
C VAL A 10 18.42 -20.35 26.63
N PRO A 11 18.81 -19.31 25.86
CA PRO A 11 18.32 -17.98 26.12
C PRO A 11 16.81 -17.91 25.84
N GLU A 12 16.05 -17.50 26.85
CA GLU A 12 14.62 -17.20 26.78
C GLU A 12 14.30 -16.29 25.59
N LYS A 13 13.31 -16.69 24.79
CA LYS A 13 12.70 -15.81 23.79
C LYS A 13 12.09 -14.61 24.53
N LYS A 14 12.68 -13.42 24.36
CA LYS A 14 11.99 -12.18 24.70
C LYS A 14 10.82 -12.00 23.74
N GLU A 15 9.61 -12.31 24.20
CA GLU A 15 8.38 -11.80 23.59
C GLU A 15 8.43 -10.28 23.60
N PHE A 16 8.45 -9.67 22.41
CA PHE A 16 8.17 -8.26 22.26
C PHE A 16 6.67 -8.06 22.52
N ALA A 17 6.33 -7.72 23.76
CA ALA A 17 4.99 -7.30 24.13
C ALA A 17 4.67 -5.98 23.40
N LEU A 18 3.85 -6.07 22.35
CA LEU A 18 3.24 -4.91 21.71
C LEU A 18 2.31 -4.27 22.74
N HIS A 19 2.64 -3.04 23.17
CA HIS A 19 1.85 -2.26 24.11
C HIS A 19 0.45 -2.01 23.51
N ARG A 20 -0.51 -2.88 23.78
CA ARG A 20 -1.94 -2.56 23.58
C ARG A 20 -2.31 -1.59 24.69
N SER A 21 -2.52 -0.32 24.33
CA SER A 21 -3.17 0.61 25.25
C SER A 21 -4.59 0.11 25.49
N SER A 22 -4.82 -0.45 26.67
CA SER A 22 -6.15 -0.74 27.18
C SER A 22 -6.92 0.57 27.28
N SER A 23 -7.87 0.82 26.38
CA SER A 23 -8.93 1.78 26.67
C SER A 23 -9.85 1.11 27.69
N GLU A 24 -9.67 1.49 28.95
CA GLU A 24 -10.49 1.05 30.06
C GLU A 24 -11.97 1.21 29.73
N GLY A 25 -12.73 0.13 29.95
CA GLY A 25 -14.18 0.14 29.84
C GLY A 25 -14.76 1.08 30.89
N SER A 26 -15.29 2.21 30.43
CA SER A 26 -16.14 3.07 31.26
C SER A 26 -17.46 2.34 31.49
N VAL A 27 -17.68 1.90 32.73
CA VAL A 27 -18.96 1.42 33.24
C VAL A 27 -19.99 2.54 33.06
N VAL A 28 -20.96 2.36 32.18
CA VAL A 28 -22.07 3.30 32.01
C VAL A 28 -23.22 2.83 32.89
N SER A 29 -23.46 3.59 33.96
CA SER A 29 -24.63 3.49 34.82
C SER A 29 -25.91 3.75 34.01
N GLU A 30 -26.87 2.86 34.16
CA GLU A 30 -28.20 2.96 33.59
C GLU A 30 -28.97 4.11 34.27
N THR A 31 -29.14 5.23 33.57
CA THR A 31 -30.11 6.27 33.92
C THR A 31 -30.94 6.61 32.70
N THR A 32 -32.20 6.19 32.77
CA THR A 32 -33.30 6.59 31.90
C THR A 32 -33.53 8.10 31.99
N ALA A 33 -33.36 8.80 30.87
CA ALA A 33 -33.93 10.13 30.66
C ALA A 33 -34.38 10.27 29.21
N THR A 34 -35.66 10.55 29.08
CA THR A 34 -36.43 10.74 27.84
C THR A 34 -36.16 12.10 27.18
N SER A 35 -36.52 12.14 25.90
CA SER A 35 -36.96 13.32 25.12
C SER A 35 -35.94 13.87 24.12
N SER A 36 -36.20 13.52 22.86
CA SER A 36 -36.19 14.40 21.69
C SER A 36 -35.07 15.43 21.61
N ASP A 37 -33.97 15.04 20.96
CA ASP A 37 -33.22 15.83 19.97
C ASP A 37 -31.99 14.99 19.56
N VAL A 38 -32.22 13.93 18.78
CA VAL A 38 -31.12 13.26 18.08
C VAL A 38 -30.83 14.11 16.85
N VAL A 39 -29.97 15.10 17.03
CA VAL A 39 -29.25 15.70 15.90
C VAL A 39 -28.57 14.56 15.17
N ASP A 40 -28.97 14.30 13.92
CA ASP A 40 -28.27 13.38 13.05
C ASP A 40 -26.82 13.87 12.97
N ALA A 41 -25.94 13.20 13.71
CA ALA A 41 -24.52 13.33 13.49
C ALA A 41 -24.30 12.86 12.07
N GLU A 42 -24.09 13.79 11.13
CA GLU A 42 -23.60 13.47 9.79
C GLU A 42 -22.46 12.48 9.99
N LYS A 43 -22.66 11.23 9.56
CA LYS A 43 -21.59 10.25 9.52
C LYS A 43 -20.54 10.83 8.60
N VAL A 44 -19.51 11.43 9.18
CA VAL A 44 -18.34 11.91 8.46
C VAL A 44 -17.76 10.68 7.77
N SER A 45 -18.01 10.59 6.47
CA SER A 45 -17.41 9.56 5.64
C SER A 45 -15.90 9.70 5.76
N LYS A 46 -15.20 8.59 6.06
CA LYS A 46 -13.73 8.54 5.99
C LYS A 46 -13.19 8.86 4.59
N TRP A 47 -14.06 8.72 3.58
CA TRP A 47 -13.75 8.98 2.19
C TRP A 47 -14.27 10.34 1.76
N ASP A 48 -13.43 11.09 1.06
CA ASP A 48 -13.86 12.28 0.34
C ASP A 48 -14.64 11.88 -0.92
N LEU A 49 -15.94 11.68 -0.76
CA LEU A 49 -16.84 11.30 -1.87
C LEU A 49 -17.00 12.40 -2.93
N LYS A 50 -16.46 13.61 -2.73
CA LYS A 50 -16.48 14.67 -3.74
C LYS A 50 -15.35 14.52 -4.76
N THR A 51 -14.20 14.00 -4.33
CA THR A 51 -13.00 13.87 -5.19
C THR A 51 -12.61 12.42 -5.44
N GLN A 52 -13.05 11.49 -4.60
CA GLN A 52 -12.73 10.08 -4.68
C GLN A 52 -13.99 9.27 -4.98
N THR A 53 -13.85 8.33 -5.91
CA THR A 53 -14.82 7.25 -6.06
C THR A 53 -14.27 6.07 -5.26
N PRO A 54 -15.03 5.49 -4.32
CA PRO A 54 -14.60 4.28 -3.63
C PRO A 54 -14.32 3.17 -4.66
N HIS A 55 -13.20 2.48 -4.50
CA HIS A 55 -12.77 1.37 -5.36
C HIS A 55 -12.63 0.12 -4.50
N GLY A 56 -12.83 -1.05 -5.12
CA GLY A 56 -12.60 -2.33 -4.43
C GLY A 56 -11.20 -2.36 -3.83
N GLY A 57 -11.08 -2.90 -2.63
CA GLY A 57 -9.82 -3.07 -1.91
C GLY A 57 -9.36 -1.83 -1.16
N GLN A 58 -10.22 -0.84 -0.95
CA GLN A 58 -9.92 0.27 -0.03
C GLN A 58 -10.34 -0.05 1.42
N GLU A 59 -11.21 -1.04 1.59
CA GLU A 59 -11.83 -1.44 2.85
C GLU A 59 -11.22 -2.70 3.47
N TRP A 60 -10.27 -3.38 2.81
CA TRP A 60 -9.74 -4.67 3.27
C TRP A 60 -9.22 -4.62 4.71
N SER A 61 -8.59 -3.51 5.09
CA SER A 61 -8.03 -3.30 6.44
C SER A 61 -9.08 -3.20 7.55
N GLU A 62 -10.35 -2.94 7.21
CA GLU A 62 -11.47 -2.85 8.16
C GLU A 62 -12.22 -4.17 8.31
N ILE A 63 -11.94 -5.14 7.45
CA ILE A 63 -12.57 -6.46 7.47
C ILE A 63 -11.86 -7.31 8.53
N GLY A 64 -12.40 -7.32 9.75
CA GLY A 64 -11.80 -8.03 10.90
C GLY A 64 -11.72 -9.56 10.74
N ASN A 65 -12.41 -10.12 9.75
CA ASN A 65 -12.40 -11.55 9.40
C ASN A 65 -11.99 -11.78 7.94
N LEU A 66 -11.09 -10.95 7.38
CA LEU A 66 -10.60 -11.11 6.01
C LEU A 66 -9.91 -12.47 5.86
N VAL A 67 -10.49 -13.35 5.04
CA VAL A 67 -9.93 -14.67 4.71
C VAL A 67 -9.19 -14.60 3.37
N GLU A 68 -9.83 -13.99 2.37
CA GLU A 68 -9.30 -13.81 1.01
C GLU A 68 -9.79 -12.45 0.47
N ASP A 69 -8.94 -11.78 -0.31
CA ASP A 69 -9.27 -10.51 -0.96
C ASP A 69 -9.19 -10.65 -2.48
N PHE A 70 -10.36 -10.56 -3.13
CA PHE A 70 -10.51 -10.53 -4.59
C PHE A 70 -11.14 -9.21 -5.07
N SER A 71 -11.18 -8.20 -4.22
CA SER A 71 -11.76 -6.90 -4.54
C SER A 71 -10.89 -6.08 -5.50
N VAL A 72 -9.61 -6.45 -5.62
CA VAL A 72 -8.63 -5.90 -6.56
C VAL A 72 -7.96 -7.00 -7.36
N THR A 73 -7.43 -6.64 -8.54
CA THR A 73 -6.72 -7.56 -9.45
C THR A 73 -5.25 -7.76 -9.06
N THR A 74 -4.92 -7.66 -7.77
CA THR A 74 -3.56 -7.84 -7.26
C THR A 74 -3.08 -9.28 -7.46
N ASN A 75 -1.84 -9.45 -7.91
CA ASN A 75 -1.22 -10.77 -7.98
C ASN A 75 -0.98 -11.33 -6.56
N GLY A 76 -1.71 -12.40 -6.20
CA GLY A 76 -1.62 -13.05 -4.88
C GLY A 76 -0.32 -13.83 -4.62
N LEU A 77 0.56 -13.98 -5.62
CA LEU A 77 1.86 -14.65 -5.46
C LEU A 77 2.93 -13.74 -4.84
N GLY A 78 2.67 -12.44 -4.74
CA GLY A 78 3.64 -11.46 -4.28
C GLY A 78 4.81 -11.22 -5.25
N PRO A 79 5.77 -10.37 -4.87
CA PRO A 79 6.96 -10.11 -5.68
C PRO A 79 7.90 -11.32 -5.69
N VAL A 80 8.63 -11.49 -6.80
CA VAL A 80 9.70 -12.50 -6.89
C VAL A 80 10.77 -12.18 -5.84
N PRO A 81 11.28 -13.17 -5.06
CA PRO A 81 12.24 -12.91 -3.99
C PRO A 81 13.48 -12.13 -4.42
N GLY A 82 14.01 -12.40 -5.63
CA GLY A 82 15.14 -11.67 -6.18
C GLY A 82 14.85 -10.18 -6.43
N ALA A 83 13.62 -9.83 -6.80
CA ALA A 83 13.21 -8.44 -6.94
C ALA A 83 13.14 -7.72 -5.59
N LEU A 84 12.73 -8.43 -4.52
CA LEU A 84 12.70 -7.88 -3.18
C LEU A 84 14.11 -7.60 -2.63
N GLU A 85 15.04 -8.52 -2.82
CA GLU A 85 16.45 -8.30 -2.43
C GLU A 85 17.09 -7.18 -3.23
N ALA A 86 16.87 -7.12 -4.55
CA ALA A 86 17.36 -6.02 -5.38
C ALA A 86 16.81 -4.65 -4.93
N ALA A 87 15.52 -4.58 -4.59
CA ALA A 87 14.90 -3.37 -4.06
C ALA A 87 15.53 -2.96 -2.72
N LYS A 88 15.77 -3.92 -1.83
CA LYS A 88 16.42 -3.69 -0.53
C LYS A 88 17.86 -3.18 -0.69
N GLU A 89 18.62 -3.73 -1.63
CA GLU A 89 19.97 -3.26 -1.93
C GLU A 89 19.95 -1.84 -2.52
N ALA A 90 19.00 -1.54 -3.41
CA ALA A 90 18.84 -0.20 -3.97
C ALA A 90 18.54 0.85 -2.90
N LEU A 91 17.76 0.51 -1.85
CA LEU A 91 17.48 1.44 -0.75
C LEU A 91 18.75 1.89 -0.01
N LEU A 92 19.82 1.09 -0.02
CA LEU A 92 21.08 1.43 0.65
C LEU A 92 21.88 2.51 -0.10
N THR A 93 21.55 2.79 -1.36
CA THR A 93 22.28 3.74 -2.20
C THR A 93 21.55 5.08 -2.38
N ILE A 94 20.36 5.22 -1.80
CA ILE A 94 19.55 6.44 -1.92
C ILE A 94 20.04 7.49 -0.93
N GLU A 95 20.81 8.45 -1.42
CA GLU A 95 21.25 9.62 -0.65
C GLU A 95 20.53 10.92 -1.05
N HIS A 96 19.98 10.94 -2.26
CA HIS A 96 19.37 12.12 -2.88
C HIS A 96 18.07 11.76 -3.60
N TYR A 97 17.30 12.79 -3.96
CA TYR A 97 16.18 12.61 -4.88
C TYR A 97 16.67 12.02 -6.21
N PRO A 98 15.91 11.08 -6.81
CA PRO A 98 16.30 10.46 -8.07
C PRO A 98 16.28 11.48 -9.21
N PRO A 99 17.09 11.27 -10.26
CA PRO A 99 16.98 12.04 -11.48
C PRO A 99 15.62 11.82 -12.15
N SER A 100 15.14 12.84 -12.86
CA SER A 100 13.83 12.81 -13.53
C SER A 100 13.85 12.10 -14.89
N ASP A 101 14.99 11.54 -15.29
CA ASP A 101 15.16 10.78 -16.53
C ASP A 101 14.80 9.30 -16.39
N PHE A 102 14.52 8.86 -15.15
CA PHE A 102 14.14 7.50 -14.77
C PHE A 102 15.16 6.42 -15.14
N GLU A 103 16.43 6.79 -15.34
CA GLU A 103 17.49 5.82 -15.63
C GLU A 103 17.93 5.06 -14.36
N PRO A 104 18.28 3.77 -14.48
CA PRO A 104 18.29 2.95 -15.71
C PRO A 104 16.93 2.31 -16.06
N ALA A 105 15.92 2.43 -15.20
CA ALA A 105 14.69 1.66 -15.27
C ALA A 105 13.91 1.79 -16.60
N ILE A 106 13.88 2.99 -17.20
CA ILE A 106 13.22 3.20 -18.49
C ILE A 106 13.98 2.55 -19.66
N THR A 107 15.32 2.45 -19.60
CA THR A 107 16.11 1.70 -20.58
C THR A 107 15.88 0.20 -20.43
N ASP A 108 15.95 -0.32 -19.21
CA ASP A 108 15.72 -1.74 -18.93
C ASP A 108 14.32 -2.18 -19.39
N LEU A 109 13.31 -1.32 -19.18
CA LEU A 109 11.95 -1.59 -19.66
C LEU A 109 11.87 -1.59 -21.20
N ALA A 110 12.56 -0.66 -21.87
CA ALA A 110 12.57 -0.60 -23.33
C ALA A 110 13.21 -1.86 -23.94
N GLU A 111 14.32 -2.32 -23.36
CA GLU A 111 14.98 -3.57 -23.76
C GLU A 111 14.11 -4.79 -23.51
N PHE A 112 13.39 -4.84 -22.38
CA PHE A 112 12.44 -5.92 -22.11
C PHE A 112 11.29 -5.97 -23.12
N LEU A 113 10.72 -4.82 -23.48
CA LEU A 113 9.56 -4.74 -24.39
C LEU A 113 9.93 -4.93 -25.86
N SER A 114 11.07 -4.38 -26.30
CA SER A 114 11.54 -4.47 -27.68
C SER A 114 13.06 -4.67 -27.73
N PRO A 115 13.55 -5.90 -27.52
CA PRO A 115 14.99 -6.17 -27.46
C PRO A 115 15.76 -5.81 -28.74
N HIS A 116 15.09 -5.83 -29.90
CA HIS A 116 15.71 -5.57 -31.20
C HIS A 116 15.61 -4.10 -31.65
N ASP A 117 14.79 -3.29 -30.97
CA ASP A 117 14.57 -1.88 -31.30
C ASP A 117 14.34 -1.06 -30.02
N SER A 118 15.19 -1.29 -29.02
CA SER A 118 15.04 -0.71 -27.69
C SER A 118 15.21 0.81 -27.70
N ALA A 119 16.02 1.35 -28.61
CA ALA A 119 16.23 2.78 -28.76
C ALA A 119 14.96 3.50 -29.24
N ASP A 120 14.28 2.97 -30.27
CA ASP A 120 12.99 3.50 -30.71
C ASP A 120 11.93 3.33 -29.61
N MET A 121 11.87 2.14 -28.98
CA MET A 121 10.93 1.89 -27.88
C MET A 121 11.12 2.89 -26.74
N ARG A 122 12.36 3.09 -26.28
CA ARG A 122 12.71 4.05 -25.24
C ARG A 122 12.20 5.46 -25.56
N SER A 123 12.33 5.89 -26.82
CA SER A 123 11.90 7.22 -27.26
C SER A 123 10.38 7.46 -27.15
N ARG A 124 9.59 6.39 -27.00
CA ARG A 124 8.13 6.40 -26.91
C ARG A 124 7.60 6.10 -25.51
N LEU A 125 8.49 5.80 -24.56
CA LEU A 125 8.10 5.46 -23.19
C LEU A 125 8.06 6.70 -22.29
N LEU A 126 7.13 6.66 -21.34
CA LEU A 126 7.05 7.58 -20.22
C LEU A 126 6.70 6.76 -18.98
N LEU A 127 7.39 7.03 -17.86
CA LEU A 127 7.12 6.38 -16.58
C LEU A 127 6.38 7.34 -15.64
N GLY A 128 5.62 6.78 -14.71
CA GLY A 128 4.86 7.50 -13.70
C GLY A 128 4.62 6.63 -12.47
N ASN A 129 4.05 7.22 -11.42
CA ASN A 129 3.71 6.59 -10.16
C ASN A 129 2.44 5.72 -10.30
N GLY A 130 2.58 4.65 -11.08
CA GLY A 130 1.49 3.77 -11.47
C GLY A 130 0.68 4.30 -12.65
N ALA A 131 -0.16 3.42 -13.21
CA ALA A 131 -0.99 3.75 -14.37
C ALA A 131 -2.01 4.87 -14.07
N SER A 132 -2.47 4.99 -12.82
CA SER A 132 -3.47 5.97 -12.41
C SER A 132 -3.00 7.41 -12.58
N GLU A 133 -1.73 7.72 -12.29
CA GLU A 133 -1.17 9.05 -12.52
C GLU A 133 -1.21 9.41 -14.01
N MET A 134 -0.80 8.46 -14.87
CA MET A 134 -0.81 8.67 -16.31
C MET A 134 -2.22 8.94 -16.84
N ILE A 135 -3.22 8.19 -16.36
CA ILE A 135 -4.63 8.37 -16.75
C ILE A 135 -5.14 9.76 -16.32
N ASP A 136 -4.83 10.19 -15.10
CA ASP A 136 -5.21 11.52 -14.60
C ASP A 136 -4.52 12.63 -15.40
N MET A 137 -3.21 12.53 -15.62
CA MET A 137 -2.46 13.49 -16.42
C MET A 137 -2.99 13.60 -17.84
N ILE A 138 -3.19 12.48 -18.54
CA ILE A 138 -3.72 12.47 -19.91
C ILE A 138 -5.11 13.13 -19.94
N SER A 139 -5.97 12.83 -18.96
CA SER A 139 -7.31 13.42 -18.90
C SER A 139 -7.29 14.94 -18.71
N ARG A 140 -6.29 15.48 -17.98
CA ARG A 140 -6.11 16.93 -17.79
C ARG A 140 -5.50 17.61 -19.00
N LEU A 141 -4.60 16.92 -19.72
CA LEU A 141 -3.87 17.45 -20.86
C LEU A 141 -4.63 17.29 -22.18
N ALA A 142 -5.61 16.39 -22.24
CA ALA A 142 -6.40 16.14 -23.43
C ALA A 142 -7.11 17.42 -23.92
N PRO A 143 -7.16 17.66 -25.24
CA PRO A 143 -7.90 18.78 -25.79
C PRO A 143 -9.37 18.74 -25.37
N LYS A 144 -9.94 19.91 -25.07
CA LYS A 144 -11.37 20.02 -24.78
C LYS A 144 -12.17 19.61 -26.02
N GLY A 145 -13.14 18.72 -25.83
CA GLY A 145 -14.05 18.30 -26.90
C GLY A 145 -14.47 16.84 -26.73
N PRO A 146 -15.41 16.36 -27.56
CA PRO A 146 -15.72 14.94 -27.59
C PRO A 146 -14.50 14.15 -28.05
N TRP A 147 -14.32 12.95 -27.48
CA TRP A 147 -13.33 12.00 -27.97
C TRP A 147 -13.55 11.73 -29.47
N ARG A 148 -12.47 11.77 -30.25
CA ARG A 148 -12.48 11.41 -31.67
C ARG A 148 -11.58 10.18 -31.85
N PRO A 149 -12.10 9.05 -32.37
CA PRO A 149 -11.31 7.86 -32.67
C PRO A 149 -10.25 8.11 -33.75
#